data_AF-X1VN22-F1
#
_entry.id   AF-X1VN22-F1
#
_cell.length_a   1.000
_cell.length_b   1.000
_cell.length_c   1.000
_cell.angle_alpha   90.00
_cell.angle_beta   90.00
_cell.angle_gamma   90.00
#
_symmetry.space_group_name_H-M   'P 1'
#
loop_
_entity.id
_entity.type
_entity.pdbx_description
1 polymer ?
#
loop_
_entity_poly.entity_id
_entity_poly.type
_entity_poly.pdbx_seq_one_letter_code
_entity_poly.pdbx_strand_id
1 'polypeptide(L)' 'MQGVAASKHDEVVKLRETGLSFAEIGRRLGISRERARQLAKVKPTQRPDLGTKIMLRTSEVAQLLGV' A
#
# COMPACT_ATOMS: atom_id res chain seq x y z
N MET A 1 19.92 -11.04 4.34
CA MET A 1 19.72 -9.89 3.43
C MET A 1 18.42 -10.09 2.67
N GLN A 2 17.31 -9.47 3.10
CA GLN A 2 16.06 -9.51 2.35
C GLN A 2 16.23 -8.59 1.13
N GLY A 3 16.31 -9.18 -0.06
CA GLY A 3 16.25 -8.43 -1.31
C GLY A 3 14.94 -7.66 -1.36
N VAL A 4 15.03 -6.36 -1.57
CA VAL A 4 13.87 -5.48 -1.78
C VAL A 4 13.16 -5.91 -3.06
N ALA A 5 12.25 -6.86 -2.97
CA ALA A 5 11.35 -7.19 -4.06
C ALA A 5 10.51 -5.93 -4.31
N ALA A 6 10.88 -5.17 -5.33
CA ALA A 6 10.12 -4.01 -5.76
C ALA A 6 8.68 -4.47 -5.96
N SER A 7 7.77 -3.93 -5.16
CA SER A 7 6.38 -4.31 -5.25
C SER A 7 5.87 -3.96 -6.65
N LYS A 8 4.98 -4.76 -7.24
CA LYS A 8 4.39 -4.47 -8.57
C LYS A 8 3.83 -3.04 -8.68
N HIS A 9 3.43 -2.43 -7.56
CA HIS A 9 3.08 -1.01 -7.48
C HIS A 9 4.24 -0.08 -7.89
N ASP A 10 5.44 -0.26 -7.34
CA ASP A 10 6.63 0.54 -7.61
C ASP A 10 7.02 0.48 -9.09
N GLU A 11 6.99 -0.72 -9.68
CA GLU A 11 7.27 -0.91 -11.10
C GLU A 11 6.22 -0.24 -11.99
N VAL A 12 4.94 -0.33 -11.63
CA VAL A 12 3.85 0.36 -12.34
C VAL A 12 4.03 1.87 -12.29
N VAL A 13 4.41 2.44 -11.14
CA VAL A 13 4.64 3.89 -10.98
C VAL A 13 5.80 4.35 -11.85
N LYS A 14 6.95 3.67 -11.78
CA LYS A 14 8.14 4.01 -12.59
C LYS A 14 7.84 3.95 -14.09
N LEU A 15 7.14 2.91 -14.55
CA LEU A 15 6.77 2.79 -15.96
C LEU A 15 5.72 3.83 -16.38
N ARG A 16 4.92 4.33 -15.45
CA ARG A 16 3.96 5.41 -15.74
C ARG A 16 4.66 6.76 -15.89
N GLU A 17 5.67 7.03 -15.09
CA GLU A 17 6.49 8.25 -15.16
C GLU A 17 7.26 8.36 -16.48
N THR A 18 7.65 7.24 -17.07
CA THR A 18 8.27 7.20 -18.41
C THR A 18 7.27 7.37 -19.56
N GLY A 19 5.98 7.57 -19.26
CA GLY A 19 4.94 7.89 -20.24
C GLY A 19 4.21 6.71 -20.85
N LEU A 20 4.47 5.46 -20.41
CA LEU A 20 3.77 4.30 -20.96
C LEU A 20 2.28 4.30 -20.63
N SER A 21 1.48 3.74 -21.54
CA SER A 21 0.07 3.49 -21.28
C SER A 21 -0.12 2.31 -20.32
N PHE A 22 -1.22 2.29 -19.57
CA PHE A 22 -1.54 1.17 -18.67
C PHE A 22 -1.67 -0.18 -19.40
N ALA A 23 -1.99 -0.18 -20.70
CA ALA A 23 -2.04 -1.39 -21.50
C ALA A 23 -0.64 -1.96 -21.76
N GLU A 24 0.33 -1.10 -22.06
CA GLU A 24 1.73 -1.51 -22.25
C GLU A 24 2.37 -1.92 -20.93
N ILE A 25 2.11 -1.18 -19.86
CA ILE A 25 2.54 -1.54 -18.51
C ILE A 25 1.99 -2.92 -18.13
N GLY A 26 0.71 -3.17 -18.40
CA GLY A 26 0.09 -4.48 -18.16
C GLY A 26 0.78 -5.60 -18.94
N ARG A 27 1.03 -5.39 -20.24
CA ARG A 27 1.75 -6.36 -21.09
C ARG A 27 3.15 -6.66 -20.56
N ARG A 28 3.91 -5.65 -20.13
CA ARG A 28 5.27 -5.82 -19.60
C ARG A 28 5.30 -6.56 -18.25
N LEU A 29 4.29 -6.36 -17.41
CA LEU A 29 4.22 -6.92 -16.06
C LEU A 29 3.37 -8.19 -15.96
N GLY A 30 2.84 -8.68 -17.08
CA GLY A 30 1.96 -9.86 -17.13
C GLY A 30 0.65 -9.66 -16.37
N ILE A 31 0.10 -8.43 -16.35
CA ILE A 31 -1.16 -8.09 -15.68
C ILE A 31 -2.12 -7.38 -16.63
N SER A 32 -3.41 -7.42 -16.32
CA SER A 32 -4.42 -6.68 -17.09
C SER A 32 -4.20 -5.16 -16.98
N ARG A 33 -4.58 -4.42 -18.04
CA ARG A 33 -4.60 -2.94 -18.06
C ARG A 33 -5.27 -2.35 -16.82
N GLU A 34 -6.38 -2.95 -16.42
CA GLU A 34 -7.17 -2.51 -15.26
C GLU A 34 -6.41 -2.71 -13.95
N ARG A 35 -5.67 -3.80 -13.82
CA ARG A 35 -4.81 -4.06 -12.67
C ARG A 35 -3.65 -3.07 -12.61
N ALA A 36 -3.04 -2.73 -13.74
CA ALA A 36 -2.02 -1.68 -13.81
C ALA A 36 -2.58 -0.31 -13.39
N ARG A 37 -3.81 0.04 -13.82
CA ARG A 37 -4.49 1.28 -13.39
C ARG A 37 -4.77 1.31 -11.89
N GLN A 38 -5.24 0.21 -11.32
CA GLN A 38 -5.48 0.10 -9.88
C GLN A 38 -4.17 0.28 -9.10
N LEU A 39 -3.12 -0.42 -9.51
CA LEU A 39 -1.80 -0.30 -8.88
C LEU A 39 -1.22 1.12 -8.98
N ALA A 40 -1.47 1.84 -10.07
CA ALA A 40 -1.02 3.23 -10.20
C ALA A 40 -1.83 4.24 -9.36
N LYS A 41 -3.08 3.92 -9.03
CA LYS A 41 -3.99 4.83 -8.29
C LYS A 41 -4.00 4.60 -6.79
N VAL A 42 -3.83 3.36 -6.38
CA VAL A 42 -3.93 2.97 -4.98
C VAL A 42 -2.60 3.29 -4.33
N LYS A 43 -2.51 4.41 -3.60
CA LYS A 43 -1.52 4.52 -2.52
C LYS A 43 -1.67 3.26 -1.68
N PRO A 44 -0.59 2.54 -1.32
CA PRO A 44 -0.72 1.37 -0.47
C PRO A 44 -1.51 1.81 0.75
N THR A 45 -2.77 1.37 0.82
CA THR A 45 -3.51 1.41 2.06
C THR A 45 -2.75 0.42 2.92
N GLN A 46 -1.75 0.92 3.64
CA GLN A 46 -1.41 0.33 4.91
C GLN A 46 -2.77 0.22 5.59
N ARG A 47 -3.30 -1.01 5.65
CA ARG A 47 -4.26 -1.33 6.69
C ARG A 47 -3.59 -0.77 7.93
N PRO A 48 -4.20 0.20 8.64
CA PRO A 48 -3.57 0.74 9.83
C PRO A 48 -3.20 -0.49 10.64
N ASP A 49 -1.90 -0.69 10.83
CA ASP A 49 -1.44 -1.78 11.65
C ASP A 49 -2.03 -1.43 13.01
N LEU A 50 -3.11 -2.12 13.40
CA LEU A 50 -3.80 -1.82 14.65
C LEU A 50 -2.84 -1.98 15.84
N GLY A 51 -1.64 -2.55 15.63
CA GLY A 51 -0.53 -2.59 16.56
C GLY A 51 0.21 -1.26 16.79
N THR A 52 0.09 -0.25 15.93
CA THR A 52 0.82 1.03 16.07
C THR A 52 -0.03 2.16 16.64
N LYS A 53 -1.35 1.97 16.75
CA LYS A 53 -2.19 2.91 17.50
C LYS A 53 -2.05 2.52 18.98
N ILE A 54 -1.36 3.33 19.77
CA ILE A 54 -1.46 3.29 21.23
C ILE A 54 -2.91 3.67 21.57
N MET A 55 -3.82 2.70 21.46
CA MET A 55 -5.16 2.79 22.01
C MET A 55 -5.01 2.46 23.48
N LEU A 56 -5.31 3.45 24.33
CA LEU A 56 -5.44 3.22 25.76
C LEU A 56 -6.42 2.06 25.95
N ARG A 57 -5.99 1.00 26.63
CA ARG A 57 -6.89 -0.10 26.97
C ARG A 57 -7.99 0.46 27.87
N THR A 58 -9.18 -0.13 27.83
CA THR A 58 -10.31 0.30 28.67
C THR A 58 -9.93 0.39 30.15
N SER A 59 -9.05 -0.49 30.63
CA SER A 59 -8.51 -0.48 32.00
C SER A 59 -7.58 0.70 32.30
N GLU A 60 -6.86 1.22 31.30
CA GLU A 60 -6.03 2.43 31.46
C GLU A 60 -6.90 3.69 31.45
N VAL A 61 -8.00 3.68 30.69
CA VAL A 61 -9.00 4.76 30.72
C VAL A 61 -9.68 4.82 32.10
N ALA A 62 -10.03 3.68 32.69
CA ALA A 62 -10.61 3.61 34.04
C ALA A 62 -9.68 4.20 35.10
N GLN A 63 -8.38 3.86 35.05
CA GLN A 63 -7.36 4.43 35.94
C GLN A 63 -7.20 5.94 35.78
N LEU A 64 -7.28 6.47 34.55
CA LEU A 64 -7.18 7.90 34.30
C LEU A 64 -8.43 8.66 34.78
N LEU A 65 -9.60 8.05 34.66
CA LEU A 65 -10.87 8.62 35.08
C LEU A 65 -11.19 8.38 36.57
N GLY A 66 -10.40 7.55 37.25
CA GLY A 66 -10.57 7.22 38.67
C GLY A 66 -11.84 6.45 38.98
N VAL A 67 -12.32 5.63 38.04
CA VAL A 67 -13.56 4.83 38.15
C VAL A 67 -13.30 3.33 38.11
#